data_AF-A0A094AWB4-F1
#
_entry.id   AF-A0A094AWB4-F1
#
_cell.length_a   1.000
_cell.length_b   1.000
_cell.length_c   1.000
_cell.angle_alpha   90.00
_cell.angle_beta   90.00
_cell.angle_gamma   90.00
#
_symmetry.space_group_name_H-M   'P 1'
#
loop_
_entity.id
_entity.type
_entity.pdbx_description
1 polymer ?
#
loop_
_entity_poly.entity_id
_entity_poly.type
_entity_poly.pdbx_seq_one_letter_code
_entity_poly.pdbx_strand_id
1 'polypeptide(L)'
;MADFAGIAKQFTEYYYNQFDTDRSQLAPLYRDNSMLTFESAAVAGAGPIVEKLTSLPFAKVKHQVSTLDAQPGQDGGIIILVTGALLVDEEQRPMNYSQCFQLLPDGAGSYFIFNDIFKLVFAPELVVHRYQIAFKEISNDDAQRGVRLEEFQLGVVCIFLCFALGIANLFHLSLVIIFSVFCLVSSFIIIFIEIPLLMRVCPTSSTFDTFMQRFTTNYMRALIYLVMAAIQWISLVVDATSLIAAAVLLTITAGLYALAGVKGQAFTGSKTLGGQGVAQMIV
;
A
#
# COMPACT_ATOMS: atom_id res chain seq x y z
N MET A 1 23.59 17.12 -22.67
CA MET A 1 23.66 16.48 -21.34
C MET A 1 24.22 15.09 -21.52
N ALA A 2 25.19 14.68 -20.72
CA ALA A 2 25.62 13.27 -20.70
C ALA A 2 24.42 12.37 -20.34
N ASP A 3 24.37 11.16 -20.90
CA ASP A 3 23.34 10.16 -20.59
C ASP A 3 23.57 9.57 -19.19
N PHE A 4 23.22 10.35 -18.15
CA PHE A 4 23.42 9.96 -16.76
C PHE A 4 22.66 8.68 -16.38
N ALA A 5 21.50 8.44 -17.01
CA ALA A 5 20.70 7.24 -16.76
C ALA A 5 21.38 5.99 -17.33
N GLY A 6 21.92 6.08 -18.55
CA GLY A 6 22.73 5.02 -19.15
C GLY A 6 23.98 4.72 -18.34
N ILE A 7 24.71 5.75 -17.89
CA ILE A 7 25.90 5.60 -17.03
C ILE A 7 25.53 4.94 -15.70
N ALA A 8 24.45 5.39 -15.05
CA ALA A 8 23.99 4.83 -13.78
C ALA A 8 23.67 3.34 -13.90
N LYS A 9 22.94 2.94 -14.95
CA LYS A 9 22.62 1.54 -15.21
C LYS A 9 23.88 0.68 -15.39
N GLN A 10 24.81 1.12 -16.24
CA GLN A 10 26.06 0.39 -16.48
C GLN A 10 26.92 0.29 -15.21
N PHE A 11 27.03 1.39 -14.46
CA PHE A 11 27.73 1.41 -13.18
C PHE A 11 27.13 0.41 -12.20
N THR A 12 25.80 0.41 -12.03
CA THR A 12 25.11 -0.47 -11.08
C THR A 12 25.29 -1.95 -11.45
N GLU A 13 25.15 -2.30 -12.74
CA GLU A 13 25.41 -3.66 -13.23
C GLU A 13 26.86 -4.09 -12.97
N TYR A 14 27.83 -3.21 -13.27
CA TYR A 14 29.24 -3.48 -13.03
C TYR A 14 29.55 -3.65 -11.54
N TYR A 15 29.12 -2.70 -10.70
CA TYR A 15 29.40 -2.69 -9.26
C TYR A 15 28.92 -3.96 -8.59
N TYR A 16 27.64 -4.34 -8.78
CA TYR A 16 27.09 -5.53 -8.13
C TYR A 16 27.64 -6.84 -8.68
N ASN A 17 27.97 -6.90 -9.97
CA ASN A 17 28.64 -8.09 -10.52
C ASN A 17 30.02 -8.30 -9.89
N GLN A 18 30.80 -7.22 -9.75
CA GLN A 18 32.10 -7.30 -9.08
C GLN A 18 31.94 -7.59 -7.58
N PHE A 19 30.96 -6.99 -6.91
CA PHE A 19 30.69 -7.26 -5.50
C PHE A 19 30.34 -8.74 -5.24
N ASP A 20 29.50 -9.32 -6.10
CA ASP A 20 29.07 -10.72 -6.02
C ASP A 20 30.21 -11.70 -6.33
N THR A 21 31.14 -11.32 -7.20
CA THR A 21 32.21 -12.20 -7.71
C THR A 21 33.51 -12.06 -6.91
N ASP A 22 34.03 -10.85 -6.79
CA ASP A 22 35.27 -10.53 -6.08
C ASP A 22 35.30 -9.05 -5.64
N ARG A 23 35.00 -8.81 -4.36
CA ARG A 23 34.95 -7.46 -3.77
C ARG A 23 36.29 -6.73 -3.81
N SER A 24 37.41 -7.44 -3.95
CA SER A 24 38.73 -6.79 -4.06
C SER A 24 38.85 -5.98 -5.37
N GLN A 25 38.09 -6.33 -6.40
CA GLN A 25 38.04 -5.63 -7.69
C GLN A 25 37.27 -4.30 -7.65
N LEU A 26 36.69 -3.94 -6.50
CA LEU A 26 35.99 -2.66 -6.33
C LEU A 26 36.96 -1.50 -6.05
N ALA A 27 38.22 -1.76 -5.69
CA ALA A 27 39.20 -0.73 -5.35
C ALA A 27 39.34 0.38 -6.42
N PRO A 28 39.37 0.09 -7.73
CA PRO A 28 39.48 1.13 -8.76
C PRO A 28 38.28 2.08 -8.86
N LEU A 29 37.13 1.73 -8.26
CA LEU A 29 35.94 2.58 -8.25
C LEU A 29 35.99 3.68 -7.19
N TYR A 30 36.87 3.55 -6.19
CA TYR A 30 37.02 4.51 -5.11
C TYR A 30 38.30 5.35 -5.27
N ARG A 31 38.39 6.45 -4.54
CA ARG A 31 39.51 7.38 -4.45
C ARG A 31 39.80 7.69 -2.98
N ASP A 32 40.88 8.41 -2.71
CA ASP A 32 41.26 8.78 -1.34
C ASP A 32 40.25 9.70 -0.66
N ASN A 33 39.49 10.46 -1.45
CA ASN A 33 38.40 11.33 -0.97
C ASN A 33 37.02 10.65 -0.98
N SER A 34 36.95 9.34 -1.26
CA SER A 34 35.69 8.59 -1.19
C SER A 34 35.29 8.29 0.25
N MET A 35 33.98 8.18 0.49
CA MET A 35 33.44 7.76 1.78
C MET A 35 32.36 6.69 1.64
N LEU A 36 32.49 5.60 2.39
CA LEU A 36 31.48 4.57 2.58
C LEU A 36 30.82 4.73 3.96
N THR A 37 29.50 4.65 4.03
CA THR A 37 28.76 4.41 5.27
C THR A 37 28.04 3.09 5.16
N PHE A 38 28.48 2.08 5.91
CA PHE A 38 27.89 0.74 5.91
C PHE A 38 27.20 0.47 7.24
N GLU A 39 25.88 0.23 7.24
CA GLU A 39 25.10 -0.03 8.47
C GLU A 39 25.27 1.06 9.56
N SER A 40 25.51 2.31 9.14
CA SER A 40 25.78 3.49 9.99
C SER A 40 27.24 3.66 10.46
N ALA A 41 28.17 2.80 10.05
CA ALA A 41 29.60 2.99 10.29
C ALA A 41 30.29 3.61 9.07
N ALA A 42 30.90 4.78 9.25
CA ALA A 42 31.60 5.50 8.19
C ALA A 42 33.07 5.10 8.07
N VAL A 43 33.57 4.98 6.84
CA VAL A 43 34.95 4.66 6.47
C VAL A 43 35.34 5.55 5.28
N ALA A 44 36.52 6.15 5.32
CA ALA A 44 37.01 7.03 4.26
C ALA A 44 38.25 6.46 3.58
N GLY A 45 38.39 6.74 2.28
CA GLY A 45 39.51 6.33 1.45
C GLY A 45 39.36 4.94 0.82
N ALA A 46 39.88 4.77 -0.40
CA ALA A 46 39.71 3.56 -1.20
C ALA A 46 40.20 2.28 -0.50
N GLY A 47 41.38 2.32 0.12
CA GLY A 47 41.96 1.16 0.82
C GLY A 47 41.08 0.67 1.98
N PRO A 48 40.78 1.52 2.98
CA PRO A 48 39.89 1.17 4.09
C PRO A 48 38.49 0.74 3.66
N ILE A 49 37.93 1.35 2.60
CA ILE A 49 36.64 0.96 2.04
C ILE A 49 36.68 -0.49 1.54
N VAL A 50 37.67 -0.83 0.71
CA VAL A 50 37.77 -2.19 0.15
C VAL A 50 38.03 -3.21 1.27
N GLU A 51 38.88 -2.88 2.24
CA GLU A 51 39.10 -3.71 3.43
C GLU A 51 37.79 -3.97 4.19
N LYS A 52 36.96 -2.94 4.37
CA LYS A 52 35.63 -3.06 4.98
C LYS A 52 34.71 -3.99 4.18
N LEU A 53 34.69 -3.87 2.85
CA LEU A 53 33.85 -4.72 1.98
C LEU A 53 34.34 -6.18 1.95
N THR A 54 35.65 -6.41 1.96
CA THR A 54 36.24 -7.77 1.97
C THR A 54 36.11 -8.45 3.32
N SER A 55 36.05 -7.70 4.42
CA SER A 55 35.93 -8.23 5.79
C SER A 55 34.50 -8.58 6.21
N LEU A 56 33.51 -8.36 5.34
CA LEU A 56 32.12 -8.73 5.63
C LEU A 56 31.99 -10.24 5.85
N PRO A 57 31.21 -10.69 6.85
CA PRO A 57 31.23 -12.08 7.34
C PRO A 57 30.40 -13.03 6.46
N PHE A 58 30.56 -12.97 5.14
CA PHE A 58 29.92 -13.87 4.19
C PHE A 58 30.78 -14.11 2.96
N ALA A 59 30.78 -15.36 2.49
CA ALA A 59 31.62 -15.82 1.40
C ALA A 59 30.98 -15.56 0.03
N LYS A 60 29.69 -15.87 -0.11
CA LYS A 60 28.92 -15.64 -1.33
C LYS A 60 27.80 -14.65 -1.05
N VAL A 61 27.57 -13.77 -2.00
CA VAL A 61 26.39 -12.89 -2.01
C VAL A 61 25.88 -12.81 -3.44
N LYS A 62 24.56 -12.69 -3.58
CA LYS A 62 23.93 -12.36 -4.85
C LYS A 62 23.04 -11.15 -4.67
N HIS A 63 23.38 -10.05 -5.33
CA HIS A 63 22.52 -8.89 -5.40
C HIS A 63 21.44 -9.06 -6.48
N GLN A 64 20.20 -8.75 -6.12
CA GLN A 64 19.08 -8.61 -7.02
C GLN A 64 18.58 -7.16 -6.93
N VAL A 65 18.83 -6.39 -7.98
CA VAL A 65 18.34 -5.01 -8.08
C VAL A 65 16.84 -5.03 -8.41
N SER A 66 16.04 -4.32 -7.61
CA SER A 66 14.60 -4.16 -7.82
C SER A 66 14.29 -2.82 -8.48
N THR A 67 14.86 -1.72 -7.97
CA THR A 67 14.74 -0.39 -8.57
C THR A 67 16.09 0.30 -8.66
N LEU A 68 16.22 1.16 -9.67
CA LEU A 68 17.36 2.04 -9.88
C LEU A 68 16.81 3.39 -10.32
N ASP A 69 17.06 4.39 -9.50
CA ASP A 69 16.66 5.77 -9.76
C ASP A 69 17.92 6.64 -9.80
N ALA A 70 18.06 7.46 -10.85
CA ALA A 70 19.24 8.29 -11.04
C ALA A 70 18.87 9.76 -11.28
N GLN A 71 19.68 10.67 -10.75
CA GLN A 71 19.55 12.10 -10.96
C GLN A 71 20.92 12.73 -11.28
N PRO A 72 20.97 13.76 -12.15
CA PRO A 72 22.18 14.55 -12.32
C PRO A 72 22.47 15.35 -11.03
N GLY A 73 23.70 15.26 -10.55
CA GLY A 73 24.22 16.04 -9.43
C GLY A 73 24.97 17.31 -9.88
N GLN A 74 25.56 18.02 -8.91
CA GLN A 74 26.45 19.15 -9.22
C GLN A 74 27.75 18.67 -9.89
N ASP A 75 28.39 19.58 -10.63
CA ASP A 75 29.69 19.36 -11.29
C ASP A 75 29.76 18.12 -12.20
N GLY A 76 28.64 17.79 -12.85
CA GLY A 76 28.56 16.63 -13.74
C GLY A 76 28.50 15.28 -13.01
N GLY A 77 28.32 15.30 -11.69
CA GLY A 77 28.09 14.12 -10.87
C GLY A 77 26.74 13.46 -11.13
N ILE A 78 26.56 12.25 -10.57
CA ILE A 78 25.33 11.47 -10.69
C ILE A 78 24.99 10.90 -9.32
N ILE A 79 23.75 11.09 -8.87
CA ILE A 79 23.22 10.45 -7.67
C ILE A 79 22.40 9.24 -8.11
N ILE A 80 22.65 8.09 -7.52
CA ILE A 80 22.01 6.82 -7.85
C ILE A 80 21.44 6.23 -6.56
N LEU A 81 20.14 5.95 -6.53
CA LEU A 81 19.51 5.19 -5.48
C LEU A 81 19.13 3.81 -6.01
N VAL A 82 19.61 2.77 -5.34
CA VAL A 82 19.29 1.39 -5.62
C VAL A 82 18.49 0.83 -4.46
N THR A 83 17.40 0.14 -4.78
CA THR A 83 16.72 -0.75 -3.83
C THR A 83 16.72 -2.16 -4.39
N GLY A 84 16.83 -3.16 -3.51
CA GLY A 84 16.91 -4.54 -3.94
C GLY A 84 16.87 -5.53 -2.80
N ALA A 85 17.19 -6.77 -3.13
CA ALA A 85 17.40 -7.85 -2.19
C ALA A 85 18.78 -8.46 -2.39
N LEU A 86 19.38 -8.97 -1.32
CA LEU A 86 20.61 -9.74 -1.36
C LEU A 86 20.37 -11.11 -0.73
N LEU A 87 20.89 -12.14 -1.39
CA LEU A 87 20.96 -13.50 -0.84
C LEU A 87 22.39 -13.74 -0.40
N VAL A 88 22.56 -14.24 0.82
CA VAL A 88 23.88 -14.49 1.40
C VAL A 88 24.08 -15.99 1.54
N ASP A 89 25.22 -16.48 1.07
CA ASP A 89 25.61 -17.90 1.11
C ASP A 89 24.52 -18.85 0.56
N GLU A 90 24.06 -19.82 1.36
CA GLU A 90 22.95 -20.73 1.03
C GLU A 90 21.65 -20.36 1.77
N GLU A 91 21.58 -19.15 2.33
CA GLU A 91 20.41 -18.70 3.07
C GLU A 91 19.21 -18.52 2.13
N GLN A 92 18.08 -19.14 2.49
CA GLN A 92 16.86 -19.06 1.68
C GLN A 92 16.12 -17.72 1.82
N ARG A 93 16.48 -16.91 2.84
CA ARG A 93 15.78 -15.67 3.15
C ARG A 93 16.53 -14.48 2.53
N PRO A 94 16.02 -13.89 1.44
CA PRO A 94 16.58 -12.66 0.90
C PRO A 94 16.42 -11.51 1.91
N MET A 95 17.48 -10.72 2.07
CA MET A 95 17.48 -9.50 2.88
C MET A 95 17.32 -8.28 1.97
N ASN A 96 16.36 -7.41 2.26
CA ASN A 96 16.19 -6.18 1.51
C ASN A 96 17.30 -5.18 1.86
N TYR A 97 17.71 -4.38 0.89
CA TYR A 97 18.69 -3.31 1.10
C TYR A 97 18.30 -2.05 0.32
N SER A 98 18.87 -0.93 0.76
CA SER A 98 18.93 0.32 0.03
C SER A 98 20.38 0.78 -0.02
N GLN A 99 20.84 1.18 -1.20
CA GLN A 99 22.18 1.72 -1.38
C GLN A 99 22.14 2.98 -2.23
N CYS A 100 22.82 4.03 -1.78
CA CYS A 100 22.92 5.30 -2.48
C CYS A 100 24.36 5.56 -2.88
N PHE A 101 24.59 5.88 -4.15
CA PHE A 101 25.88 6.25 -4.69
C PHE A 101 25.85 7.69 -5.18
N GLN A 102 26.93 8.42 -4.92
CA GLN A 102 27.24 9.66 -5.63
C GLN A 102 28.49 9.45 -6.46
N LEU A 103 28.34 9.50 -7.78
CA LEU A 103 29.44 9.44 -8.72
C LEU A 103 29.92 10.86 -9.04
N LEU A 104 31.23 11.04 -9.14
CA LEU A 104 31.85 12.26 -9.67
C LEU A 104 32.75 11.92 -10.86
N PRO A 105 32.87 12.83 -11.85
CA PRO A 105 33.78 12.63 -12.96
C PRO A 105 35.24 12.69 -12.46
N ASP A 106 36.11 11.84 -13.01
CA ASP A 106 37.52 11.79 -12.65
C ASP A 106 38.42 12.74 -13.49
N GLY A 107 37.81 13.50 -14.40
CA GLY A 107 38.50 14.40 -15.33
C GLY A 107 39.13 13.72 -16.55
N ALA A 108 39.18 12.38 -16.60
CA ALA A 108 39.67 11.57 -17.71
C ALA A 108 38.54 10.97 -18.57
N GLY A 109 37.29 11.39 -18.32
CA GLY A 109 36.10 10.89 -19.01
C GLY A 109 35.47 9.66 -18.35
N SER A 110 35.94 9.26 -17.16
CA SER A 110 35.34 8.21 -16.35
C SER A 110 34.73 8.78 -15.06
N TYR A 111 34.14 7.91 -14.25
CA TYR A 111 33.50 8.24 -12.98
C TYR A 111 34.13 7.43 -11.84
N PHE A 112 34.11 8.01 -10.64
CA PHE A 112 34.44 7.32 -9.40
C PHE A 112 33.35 7.54 -8.35
N ILE A 113 33.29 6.66 -7.36
CA ILE A 113 32.33 6.73 -6.26
C ILE A 113 32.85 7.72 -5.22
N PHE A 114 32.20 8.87 -5.09
CA PHE A 114 32.52 9.86 -4.06
C PHE A 114 31.84 9.51 -2.72
N ASN A 115 30.55 9.21 -2.75
CA ASN A 115 29.81 8.72 -1.57
C ASN A 115 29.14 7.39 -1.87
N ASP A 116 29.18 6.48 -0.90
CA ASP A 116 28.48 5.19 -0.90
C ASP A 116 27.80 5.02 0.46
N ILE A 117 26.49 4.86 0.48
CA ILE A 117 25.71 4.68 1.71
C ILE A 117 24.88 3.42 1.56
N PHE A 118 25.18 2.41 2.36
CA PHE A 118 24.50 1.12 2.36
C PHE A 118 23.74 0.90 3.66
N LYS A 119 22.49 0.44 3.54
CA LYS A 119 21.64 0.03 4.66
C LYS A 119 20.85 -1.22 4.32
N LEU A 120 20.88 -2.21 5.20
CA LEU A 120 19.90 -3.29 5.24
C LEU A 120 18.55 -2.72 5.69
N VAL A 121 17.51 -3.10 4.96
CA VAL A 121 16.13 -2.75 5.28
C VAL A 121 15.54 -3.94 6.02
N PHE A 122 15.73 -3.94 7.34
CA PHE A 122 15.06 -4.89 8.22
C PHE A 122 13.60 -4.49 8.34
N ALA A 123 12.71 -5.27 7.73
CA ALA A 123 11.33 -5.25 8.15
C ALA A 123 11.26 -5.94 9.52
N PRO A 124 10.65 -5.32 10.56
CA PRO A 124 10.32 -6.02 11.80
C PRO A 124 9.61 -7.32 11.44
N GLU A 125 9.81 -8.40 12.18
CA GLU A 125 9.25 -9.71 11.83
C GLU A 125 7.71 -9.70 11.74
N LEU A 126 7.06 -8.73 12.41
CA LEU A 126 5.63 -8.41 12.33
C LEU A 126 5.20 -7.67 11.04
N VAL A 127 6.15 -7.12 10.27
CA VAL A 127 5.96 -6.31 9.07
C VAL A 127 6.21 -7.11 7.78
N VAL A 128 7.11 -8.12 7.79
CA VAL A 128 7.41 -8.97 6.61
C VAL A 128 6.16 -9.68 6.10
N HIS A 129 5.33 -10.21 6.99
CA HIS A 129 4.09 -10.87 6.58
C HIS A 129 3.08 -9.87 6.01
N ARG A 130 2.96 -8.66 6.58
CA ARG A 130 2.09 -7.60 6.05
C ARG A 130 2.58 -7.03 4.71
N TYR A 131 3.90 -6.92 4.48
CA TYR A 131 4.44 -6.36 3.23
C TYR A 131 4.41 -7.34 2.06
N GLN A 132 4.70 -8.63 2.26
CA GLN A 132 4.52 -9.63 1.20
C GLN A 132 3.04 -9.78 0.81
N ILE A 133 2.13 -9.64 1.78
CA ILE A 133 0.69 -9.57 1.50
C ILE A 133 0.36 -8.28 0.74
N ALA A 134 0.82 -7.11 1.20
CA ALA A 134 0.55 -5.82 0.55
C ALA A 134 1.13 -5.72 -0.87
N PHE A 135 2.34 -6.24 -1.13
CA PHE A 135 2.96 -6.19 -2.45
C PHE A 135 2.33 -7.21 -3.42
N LYS A 136 1.91 -8.37 -2.91
CA LYS A 136 1.12 -9.35 -3.67
C LYS A 136 -0.30 -8.85 -3.92
N GLU A 137 -0.87 -8.05 -3.01
CA GLU A 137 -2.12 -7.30 -3.19
C GLU A 137 -1.96 -6.21 -4.24
N ILE A 138 -0.87 -5.43 -4.25
CA ILE A 138 -0.58 -4.38 -5.25
C ILE A 138 -0.38 -5.01 -6.66
N SER A 139 0.34 -6.12 -6.76
CA SER A 139 0.52 -6.85 -8.03
C SER A 139 -0.79 -7.51 -8.51
N ASN A 140 -1.61 -8.05 -7.61
CA ASN A 140 -2.95 -8.53 -7.95
C ASN A 140 -3.91 -7.37 -8.25
N ASP A 141 -3.67 -6.17 -7.73
CA ASP A 141 -4.48 -4.98 -7.96
C ASP A 141 -4.39 -4.52 -9.42
N ASP A 142 -3.24 -4.67 -10.07
CA ASP A 142 -3.09 -4.37 -11.50
C ASP A 142 -3.73 -5.43 -12.40
N ALA A 143 -3.74 -6.71 -11.97
CA ALA A 143 -4.47 -7.77 -12.67
C ALA A 143 -6.00 -7.70 -12.45
N GLN A 144 -6.46 -7.18 -11.30
CA GLN A 144 -7.88 -7.00 -10.95
C GLN A 144 -8.49 -5.68 -11.46
N ARG A 145 -7.73 -4.83 -12.16
CA ARG A 145 -8.23 -3.58 -12.76
C ARG A 145 -9.39 -3.78 -13.74
N GLY A 146 -9.61 -5.00 -14.25
CA GLY A 146 -10.77 -5.34 -15.08
C GLY A 146 -12.10 -5.57 -14.35
N VAL A 147 -12.11 -5.65 -13.01
CA VAL A 147 -13.31 -6.00 -12.22
C VAL A 147 -13.54 -5.06 -11.02
N ARG A 148 -12.80 -3.95 -10.90
CA ARG A 148 -12.98 -2.93 -9.85
C ARG A 148 -13.96 -1.81 -10.22
N LEU A 149 -15.06 -2.14 -10.89
CA LEU A 149 -16.16 -1.20 -11.04
C LEU A 149 -17.00 -1.21 -9.74
N GLU A 150 -16.94 -0.10 -9.01
CA GLU A 150 -18.09 0.48 -8.27
C GLU A 150 -18.56 -0.11 -6.93
N GLU A 151 -17.84 -1.00 -6.23
CA GLU A 151 -18.38 -1.54 -4.97
C GLU A 151 -18.46 -0.53 -3.79
N PHE A 152 -17.72 0.59 -3.83
CA PHE A 152 -17.69 1.53 -2.70
C PHE A 152 -18.48 2.83 -2.90
N GLN A 153 -18.76 3.25 -4.14
CA GLN A 153 -19.64 4.42 -4.37
C GLN A 153 -21.10 4.10 -4.04
N LEU A 154 -21.51 2.84 -4.16
CA LEU A 154 -22.90 2.42 -3.94
C LEU A 154 -23.36 2.59 -2.49
N GLY A 155 -22.52 2.27 -1.49
CA GLY A 155 -22.86 2.49 -0.08
C GLY A 155 -23.11 3.97 0.24
N VAL A 156 -22.28 4.87 -0.31
CA VAL A 156 -22.48 6.33 -0.18
C VAL A 156 -23.75 6.78 -0.90
N VAL A 157 -24.03 6.25 -2.09
CA VAL A 157 -25.27 6.54 -2.84
C VAL A 157 -26.49 6.06 -2.04
N CYS A 158 -26.43 4.89 -1.41
CA CYS A 158 -27.49 4.38 -0.53
C CYS A 158 -27.80 5.33 0.63
N ILE A 159 -26.80 5.99 1.22
CA ILE A 159 -27.02 6.97 2.31
C ILE A 159 -27.90 8.11 1.80
N PHE A 160 -27.49 8.77 0.71
CA PHE A 160 -28.22 9.92 0.17
C PHE A 160 -29.61 9.52 -0.34
N LEU A 161 -29.71 8.36 -1.00
CA LEU A 161 -30.95 7.87 -1.56
C LEU A 161 -31.96 7.46 -0.47
N CYS A 162 -31.55 6.70 0.54
CA CYS A 162 -32.42 6.34 1.67
C CYS A 162 -32.86 7.57 2.48
N PHE A 163 -31.97 8.55 2.65
CA PHE A 163 -32.31 9.81 3.32
C PHE A 163 -33.35 10.60 2.52
N ALA A 164 -33.13 10.81 1.23
CA ALA A 164 -34.02 11.56 0.36
C ALA A 164 -35.38 10.88 0.20
N LEU A 165 -35.40 9.57 -0.07
CA LEU A 165 -36.64 8.80 -0.25
C LEU A 165 -37.40 8.61 1.06
N GLY A 166 -36.68 8.43 2.18
CA GLY A 166 -37.27 8.39 3.51
C GLY A 166 -38.07 9.66 3.78
N ILE A 167 -37.47 10.85 3.58
CA ILE A 167 -38.16 12.13 3.75
C ILE A 167 -39.31 12.31 2.74
N ALA A 168 -39.07 12.00 1.47
CA ALA A 168 -40.07 12.18 0.41
C ALA A 168 -41.36 11.38 0.65
N ASN A 169 -41.25 10.20 1.29
CA ASN A 169 -42.39 9.31 1.55
C ASN A 169 -42.96 9.45 2.97
N LEU A 170 -42.53 10.42 3.77
CA LEU A 170 -43.14 10.71 5.09
C LEU A 170 -44.56 11.30 4.98
N PHE A 171 -44.90 11.87 3.82
CA PHE A 171 -46.17 12.56 3.61
C PHE A 171 -47.31 11.65 3.10
N HIS A 172 -47.08 10.35 2.96
CA HIS A 172 -48.15 9.39 2.70
C HIS A 172 -49.03 9.23 3.94
N LEU A 173 -50.35 9.02 3.79
CA LEU A 173 -51.28 8.81 4.91
C LEU A 173 -51.50 7.30 5.26
N SER A 174 -50.79 6.40 4.58
CA SER A 174 -50.90 4.94 4.73
C SER A 174 -49.80 4.34 5.63
N LEU A 175 -49.79 3.01 5.79
CA LEU A 175 -48.75 2.28 6.53
C LEU A 175 -47.33 2.50 5.98
N VAL A 176 -47.21 3.08 4.78
CA VAL A 176 -45.96 3.52 4.15
C VAL A 176 -45.14 4.44 5.05
N ILE A 177 -45.76 5.28 5.89
CA ILE A 177 -45.02 6.19 6.82
C ILE A 177 -44.02 5.41 7.67
N ILE A 178 -44.43 4.24 8.17
CA ILE A 178 -43.59 3.41 9.03
C ILE A 178 -42.35 2.94 8.24
N PHE A 179 -42.54 2.50 6.99
CA PHE A 179 -41.43 2.08 6.12
C PHE A 179 -40.53 3.23 5.70
N SER A 180 -41.08 4.44 5.52
CA SER A 180 -40.33 5.68 5.25
C SER A 180 -39.43 6.06 6.43
N VAL A 181 -39.93 5.93 7.67
CA VAL A 181 -39.11 6.13 8.88
C VAL A 181 -38.01 5.09 8.96
N PHE A 182 -38.30 3.81 8.68
CA PHE A 182 -37.26 2.78 8.61
C PHE A 182 -36.21 3.05 7.52
N CYS A 183 -36.63 3.56 6.35
CA CYS A 183 -35.73 3.95 5.27
C CYS A 183 -34.80 5.10 5.70
N LEU A 184 -35.36 6.10 6.39
CA LEU A 184 -34.58 7.22 6.93
C LEU A 184 -33.61 6.80 8.03
N VAL A 185 -34.02 5.93 8.96
CA VAL A 185 -33.13 5.40 10.01
C VAL A 185 -32.01 4.56 9.39
N SER A 186 -32.31 3.82 8.32
CA SER A 186 -31.33 3.02 7.60
C SER A 186 -30.18 3.88 7.03
N SER A 187 -30.42 5.12 6.61
CA SER A 187 -29.33 5.99 6.13
C SER A 187 -28.30 6.29 7.22
N PHE A 188 -28.74 6.52 8.46
CA PHE A 188 -27.85 6.73 9.59
C PHE A 188 -27.08 5.47 9.96
N ILE A 189 -27.72 4.30 9.91
CA ILE A 189 -27.06 3.01 10.13
C ILE A 189 -25.96 2.78 9.09
N ILE A 190 -26.24 3.06 7.82
CA ILE A 190 -25.29 2.89 6.71
C ILE A 190 -24.07 3.81 6.89
N ILE A 191 -24.24 5.04 7.38
CA ILE A 191 -23.12 5.95 7.70
C ILE A 191 -22.12 5.27 8.66
N PHE A 192 -22.60 4.61 9.71
CA PHE A 192 -21.72 3.92 10.68
C PHE A 192 -21.03 2.68 10.10
N ILE A 193 -21.69 2.01 9.15
CA ILE A 193 -21.15 0.80 8.50
C ILE A 193 -20.07 1.19 7.49
N GLU A 194 -20.31 2.24 6.71
CA GLU A 194 -19.41 2.69 5.65
C GLU A 194 -18.24 3.52 6.17
N ILE A 195 -18.45 4.28 7.24
CA ILE A 195 -17.43 5.17 7.81
C ILE A 195 -17.02 4.68 9.20
N PRO A 196 -15.82 4.07 9.36
CA PRO A 196 -15.29 3.67 10.66
C PRO A 196 -14.71 4.87 11.43
N LEU A 197 -15.49 5.95 11.60
CA LEU A 197 -15.08 7.20 12.26
C LEU A 197 -14.77 7.02 13.76
N LEU A 198 -15.35 5.99 14.41
CA LEU A 198 -15.19 5.76 15.85
C LEU A 198 -13.81 5.22 16.24
N MET A 199 -13.07 4.56 15.33
CA MET A 199 -11.73 4.05 15.65
C MET A 199 -10.63 5.12 15.57
N ARG A 200 -10.93 6.34 15.10
CA ARG A 200 -9.95 7.44 15.00
C ARG A 200 -10.14 8.54 16.03
N VAL A 201 -11.32 8.67 16.64
CA VAL A 201 -11.67 9.82 17.51
C VAL A 201 -11.78 9.42 18.99
N CYS A 202 -11.93 8.14 19.32
CA CYS A 202 -12.15 7.69 20.69
C CYS A 202 -10.97 6.83 21.21
N PRO A 203 -10.50 7.05 22.46
CA PRO A 203 -9.68 6.06 23.15
C PRO A 203 -10.59 4.88 23.52
N THR A 204 -10.68 3.89 22.65
CA THR A 204 -11.63 2.79 22.78
C THR A 204 -11.08 1.70 23.71
N SER A 205 -11.97 1.13 24.52
CA SER A 205 -11.63 -0.05 25.33
C SER A 205 -11.47 -1.27 24.41
N SER A 206 -10.59 -2.20 24.76
CA SER A 206 -10.34 -3.44 23.98
C SER A 206 -11.61 -4.28 23.74
N THR A 207 -12.60 -4.17 24.61
CA THR A 207 -13.93 -4.78 24.47
C THR A 207 -14.78 -4.12 23.38
N PHE A 208 -14.67 -2.79 23.22
CA PHE A 208 -15.35 -2.04 22.17
C PHE A 208 -14.72 -2.30 20.81
N ASP A 209 -13.40 -2.41 20.72
CA ASP A 209 -12.69 -2.74 19.48
C ASP A 209 -13.07 -4.12 18.96
N THR A 210 -13.17 -5.11 19.85
CA THR A 210 -13.57 -6.48 19.48
C THR A 210 -15.02 -6.54 19.00
N PHE A 211 -15.91 -5.74 19.61
CA PHE A 211 -17.29 -5.61 19.17
C PHE A 211 -17.38 -4.93 17.80
N MET A 212 -16.64 -3.84 17.59
CA MET A 212 -16.62 -3.10 16.32
C MET A 212 -16.05 -3.91 15.16
N GLN A 213 -15.02 -4.74 15.42
CA GLN A 213 -14.46 -5.66 14.41
C GLN A 213 -15.49 -6.66 13.86
N ARG A 214 -16.56 -6.96 14.60
CA ARG A 214 -17.61 -7.85 14.11
C ARG A 214 -18.42 -7.21 12.99
N PHE A 215 -18.66 -5.90 13.05
CA PHE A 215 -19.45 -5.14 12.07
C PHE A 215 -18.66 -4.71 10.83
N THR A 216 -17.33 -4.86 10.84
CA THR A 216 -16.48 -4.52 9.69
C THR A 216 -16.27 -5.69 8.72
N THR A 217 -16.75 -6.89 9.05
CA THR A 217 -16.66 -8.04 8.14
C THR A 217 -17.62 -7.91 6.97
N ASN A 218 -17.18 -8.26 5.76
CA ASN A 218 -18.00 -8.18 4.54
C ASN A 218 -19.32 -8.94 4.67
N TYR A 219 -19.31 -10.10 5.33
CA TYR A 219 -20.51 -10.91 5.58
C TYR A 219 -21.53 -10.21 6.47
N MET A 220 -21.09 -9.52 7.53
CA MET A 220 -22.00 -8.78 8.40
C MET A 220 -22.57 -7.55 7.68
N ARG A 221 -21.78 -6.90 6.84
CA ARG A 221 -22.28 -5.80 6.00
C ARG A 221 -23.32 -6.29 5.00
N ALA A 222 -23.02 -7.36 4.28
CA ALA A 222 -23.96 -8.00 3.36
C ALA A 222 -25.29 -8.33 4.04
N LEU A 223 -25.22 -8.92 5.24
CA LEU A 223 -26.40 -9.25 6.03
C LEU A 223 -27.22 -8.01 6.41
N ILE A 224 -26.58 -6.94 6.89
CA ILE A 224 -27.28 -5.72 7.30
C ILE A 224 -27.96 -5.05 6.10
N TYR A 225 -27.26 -4.93 4.97
CA TYR A 225 -27.84 -4.41 3.73
C TYR A 225 -29.00 -5.26 3.23
N LEU A 226 -28.91 -6.60 3.34
CA LEU A 226 -29.98 -7.51 2.95
C LEU A 226 -31.22 -7.37 3.85
N VAL A 227 -31.05 -7.23 5.16
CA VAL A 227 -32.17 -7.01 6.09
C VAL A 227 -32.87 -5.69 5.78
N MET A 228 -32.12 -4.60 5.57
CA MET A 228 -32.70 -3.31 5.21
C MET A 228 -33.41 -3.38 3.85
N ALA A 229 -32.82 -4.07 2.87
CA ALA A 229 -33.46 -4.29 1.57
C ALA A 229 -34.78 -5.06 1.69
N ALA A 230 -34.81 -6.13 2.49
CA ALA A 230 -36.02 -6.93 2.71
C ALA A 230 -37.17 -6.10 3.30
N ILE A 231 -36.88 -5.23 4.27
CA ILE A 231 -37.86 -4.30 4.84
C ILE A 231 -38.45 -3.39 3.75
N GLN A 232 -37.61 -2.89 2.84
CA GLN A 232 -38.08 -2.03 1.75
C GLN A 232 -38.86 -2.80 0.68
N TRP A 233 -38.52 -4.06 0.39
CA TRP A 233 -39.33 -4.91 -0.49
C TRP A 233 -40.72 -5.19 0.11
N ILE A 234 -40.81 -5.40 1.42
CA ILE A 234 -42.10 -5.58 2.12
C ILE A 234 -42.97 -4.33 1.98
N SER A 235 -42.38 -3.13 2.00
CA SER A 235 -43.13 -1.87 1.86
C SER A 235 -43.91 -1.79 0.54
N LEU A 236 -43.40 -2.41 -0.52
CA LEU A 236 -44.03 -2.39 -1.86
C LEU A 236 -45.23 -3.33 -1.99
N VAL A 237 -45.38 -4.29 -1.07
CA VAL A 237 -46.59 -5.12 -0.98
C VAL A 237 -47.79 -4.28 -0.49
N VAL A 238 -47.50 -3.23 0.27
CA VAL A 238 -48.53 -2.30 0.79
C VAL A 238 -48.91 -1.28 -0.26
N ASP A 239 -47.95 -0.53 -0.81
CA ASP A 239 -48.17 0.47 -1.85
C ASP A 239 -46.93 0.60 -2.75
N ALA A 240 -47.15 0.81 -4.05
CA ALA A 240 -46.06 1.08 -5.00
C ALA A 240 -45.56 2.53 -4.83
N THR A 241 -44.38 2.68 -4.24
CA THR A 241 -43.76 3.98 -3.93
C THR A 241 -42.34 4.06 -4.47
N SER A 242 -41.72 5.24 -4.37
CA SER A 242 -40.32 5.41 -4.77
C SER A 242 -39.33 4.63 -3.88
N LEU A 243 -39.78 4.02 -2.77
CA LEU A 243 -38.97 3.14 -1.92
C LEU A 243 -38.42 1.92 -2.68
N ILE A 244 -38.98 1.58 -3.85
CA ILE A 244 -38.43 0.56 -4.75
C ILE A 244 -36.98 0.84 -5.16
N ALA A 245 -36.63 2.12 -5.36
CA ALA A 245 -35.27 2.51 -5.70
C ALA A 245 -34.30 2.19 -4.54
N ALA A 246 -34.75 2.40 -3.29
CA ALA A 246 -33.97 2.01 -2.11
C ALA A 246 -33.87 0.49 -1.99
N ALA A 247 -34.97 -0.25 -2.18
CA ALA A 247 -34.99 -1.71 -2.11
C ALA A 247 -34.00 -2.35 -3.10
N VAL A 248 -34.02 -1.90 -4.35
CA VAL A 248 -33.13 -2.41 -5.41
C VAL A 248 -31.67 -2.09 -5.09
N LEU A 249 -31.35 -0.84 -4.75
CA LEU A 249 -29.97 -0.42 -4.53
C LEU A 249 -29.36 -1.10 -3.29
N LEU A 250 -30.12 -1.22 -2.20
CA LEU A 250 -29.71 -1.96 -1.01
C LEU A 250 -29.48 -3.45 -1.31
N THR A 251 -30.31 -4.06 -2.16
CA THR A 251 -30.15 -5.46 -2.59
C THR A 251 -28.89 -5.67 -3.42
N ILE A 252 -28.62 -4.78 -4.39
CA ILE A 252 -27.39 -4.82 -5.20
C ILE A 252 -26.17 -4.70 -4.28
N THR A 253 -26.21 -3.73 -3.35
CA THR A 253 -25.10 -3.50 -2.40
C THR A 253 -24.87 -4.70 -1.49
N ALA A 254 -25.93 -5.36 -1.02
CA ALA A 254 -25.82 -6.59 -0.24
C ALA A 254 -25.14 -7.73 -1.03
N GLY A 255 -25.51 -7.91 -2.30
CA GLY A 255 -24.93 -8.92 -3.18
C GLY A 255 -23.44 -8.69 -3.44
N LEU A 256 -23.03 -7.43 -3.64
CA LEU A 256 -21.64 -7.05 -3.82
C LEU A 256 -20.82 -7.34 -2.55
N TYR A 257 -21.31 -6.94 -1.37
CA TYR A 257 -20.65 -7.27 -0.11
C TYR A 257 -20.56 -8.78 0.14
N ALA A 258 -21.58 -9.55 -0.22
CA ALA A 258 -21.55 -11.01 -0.10
C ALA A 258 -20.49 -11.62 -1.04
N LEU A 259 -20.42 -11.15 -2.28
CA LEU A 259 -19.46 -11.58 -3.28
C LEU A 259 -18.01 -11.23 -2.89
N ALA A 260 -17.79 -10.02 -2.37
CA ALA A 260 -16.51 -9.60 -1.80
C ALA A 260 -16.11 -10.47 -0.58
N GLY A 261 -17.08 -10.87 0.24
CA GLY A 261 -16.90 -11.83 1.33
C GLY A 261 -16.45 -13.21 0.84
N VAL A 262 -17.10 -13.76 -0.19
CA VAL A 262 -16.75 -15.05 -0.79
C VAL A 262 -15.37 -15.03 -1.46
N LYS A 263 -14.99 -13.89 -2.04
CA LYS A 263 -13.67 -13.69 -2.67
C LYS A 263 -12.55 -13.40 -1.66
N GLY A 264 -12.85 -13.31 -0.36
CA GLY A 264 -11.86 -12.99 0.68
C GLY A 264 -11.23 -11.60 0.53
N GLN A 265 -11.91 -10.67 -0.16
CA GLN A 265 -11.38 -9.33 -0.40
C GLN A 265 -11.46 -8.48 0.87
N ALA A 266 -10.39 -7.78 1.22
CA ALA A 266 -10.41 -6.85 2.35
C ALA A 266 -11.25 -5.60 2.00
N PHE A 267 -11.98 -5.10 2.99
CA PHE A 267 -12.74 -3.86 2.84
C PHE A 267 -11.78 -2.68 2.59
N THR A 268 -11.93 -2.03 1.43
CA THR A 268 -11.16 -0.82 1.08
C THR A 268 -12.10 0.38 1.13
N GLY A 269 -12.01 1.21 2.18
CA GLY A 269 -12.84 2.41 2.32
C GLY A 269 -12.55 3.48 1.26
N SER A 270 -13.53 4.36 0.96
CA SER A 270 -13.33 5.45 -0.01
C SER A 270 -12.25 6.41 0.43
N LYS A 271 -11.40 6.79 -0.54
CA LYS A 271 -10.47 7.92 -0.44
C LYS A 271 -11.17 9.24 -0.06
N THR A 272 -12.44 9.42 -0.43
CA THR A 272 -13.24 10.63 -0.11
C THR A 272 -13.74 10.68 1.34
N LEU A 273 -13.80 9.55 2.04
CA LEU A 273 -14.27 9.45 3.43
C LEU A 273 -13.18 8.94 4.39
N GLY A 274 -11.91 9.07 4.00
CA GLY A 274 -10.75 8.75 4.85
C GLY A 274 -10.20 7.32 4.71
N GLY A 275 -10.52 6.64 3.62
CA GLY A 275 -9.99 5.33 3.22
C GLY A 275 -8.48 5.29 3.09
N GLN A 276 -7.90 4.10 3.30
CA GLN A 276 -6.51 3.81 3.68
C GLN A 276 -5.36 4.35 2.80
N GLY A 277 -5.62 5.19 1.78
CA GLY A 277 -4.58 5.73 0.91
C GLY A 277 -3.67 6.80 1.52
N VAL A 278 -4.01 7.39 2.68
CA VAL A 278 -3.19 8.48 3.28
C VAL A 278 -2.56 8.08 4.62
N ALA A 279 -3.11 7.09 5.32
CA ALA A 279 -2.75 6.81 6.72
C ALA A 279 -1.69 5.71 6.93
N GLN A 280 -1.17 5.08 5.87
CA GLN A 280 -0.05 4.12 5.95
C GLN A 280 1.27 4.70 5.43
N MET A 281 1.31 5.95 4.97
CA MET A 281 2.54 6.61 4.50
C MET A 281 3.18 7.56 5.52
N ILE A 282 2.63 7.65 6.74
CA ILE A 282 3.27 8.40 7.82
C ILE A 282 3.29 7.53 9.06
N VAL A 283 4.53 7.32 9.55
CA VAL A 283 5.02 6.58 10.72
C VAL A 283 5.44 5.14 10.45
#